data_AF-A0A7C2SJU6-F1
#
_entry.id   AF-A0A7C2SJU6-F1
#
_cell.length_a   1.000
_cell.length_b   1.000
_cell.length_c   1.000
_cell.angle_alpha   90.00
_cell.angle_beta   90.00
_cell.angle_gamma   90.00
#
_symmetry.space_group_name_H-M   'P 1'
#
loop_
_entity.id
_entity.type
_entity.pdbx_description
1 polymer ?
#
loop_
_entity_poly.entity_id
_entity_poly.type
_entity_poly.pdbx_seq_one_letter_code
_entity_poly.pdbx_strand_id
1 'polypeptide(L)' 'MGEYIRNSPGIIAYNRVSAEDENRAWEIAKSYKDNSFSFTDCTSFSICGRLGIKDVFAFDEHFKQYGKFKVLP' A
#
# COMPACT_ATOMS: atom_id res chain seq x y z
N MET A 1 -17.38 8.10 -9.13
CA MET A 1 -16.40 8.09 -8.02
C MET A 1 -14.96 7.88 -8.51
N GLY A 2 -14.66 6.80 -9.24
CA GLY A 2 -13.28 6.54 -9.71
C GLY A 2 -12.67 7.64 -10.58
N GLU A 3 -13.43 8.20 -11.52
CA GLU A 3 -12.97 9.35 -12.33
C GLU A 3 -12.65 10.61 -11.49
N TYR A 4 -13.39 10.84 -10.40
CA TYR A 4 -13.12 11.96 -9.49
C TYR A 4 -11.85 11.76 -8.68
N ILE A 5 -11.55 10.53 -8.27
CA ILE A 5 -10.30 10.20 -7.57
C ILE A 5 -9.11 10.36 -8.51
N ARG A 6 -9.25 9.89 -9.75
CA ARG A 6 -8.18 9.95 -10.76
C ARG A 6 -7.87 11.39 -11.19
N ASN A 7 -8.88 12.24 -11.32
CA ASN A 7 -8.76 13.62 -11.80
C ASN A 7 -8.95 14.66 -10.67
N SER A 8 -8.70 14.26 -9.41
CA SER A 8 -8.90 15.13 -8.25
C SER A 8 -8.01 16.39 -8.36
N PRO A 9 -8.54 17.60 -8.14
CA PRO A 9 -7.76 18.85 -8.25
C PRO A 9 -6.87 19.05 -7.02
N GLY A 10 -5.90 18.16 -6.81
CA GLY A 10 -4.91 18.24 -5.73
C GLY A 10 -5.39 17.82 -4.35
N ILE A 11 -6.65 17.37 -4.20
CA ILE A 11 -7.19 16.87 -2.92
C ILE A 11 -6.78 15.40 -2.70
N ILE A 12 -6.83 14.59 -3.77
CA ILE A 12 -6.44 13.18 -3.74
C ILE A 12 -5.29 12.97 -4.71
N ALA A 13 -4.15 12.48 -4.19
CA ALA A 13 -3.02 12.06 -5.00
C ALA A 13 -3.17 10.60 -5.43
N TYR A 14 -3.54 10.39 -6.69
CA TYR A 14 -3.59 9.04 -7.26
C TYR A 14 -2.18 8.58 -7.66
N ASN A 15 -1.70 7.51 -7.03
CA ASN A 15 -0.38 6.94 -7.30
C ASN A 15 -0.52 5.63 -8.08
N ARG A 16 0.13 5.55 -9.25
CA ARG A 16 0.26 4.30 -10.01
C ARG A 16 1.33 3.42 -9.35
N VAL A 17 1.06 2.12 -9.29
CA VAL A 17 2.08 1.12 -8.96
C VAL A 17 3.13 1.16 -10.07
N SER A 18 4.39 1.38 -9.70
CA SER A 18 5.52 1.33 -10.62
C SER A 18 6.13 -0.08 -10.66
N ALA A 19 6.97 -0.35 -11.67
CA ALA A 19 7.72 -1.62 -11.71
C ALA A 19 8.63 -1.82 -10.48
N GLU A 20 9.15 -0.72 -9.91
CA GLU A 20 9.91 -0.78 -8.65
C GLU A 20 9.01 -1.21 -7.47
N ASP A 21 7.77 -0.70 -7.42
CA ASP A 21 6.81 -1.08 -6.40
C ASP A 21 6.40 -2.55 -6.52
N GLU A 22 6.22 -3.06 -7.75
CA GLU A 22 5.90 -4.45 -8.01
C GLU A 22 7.04 -5.39 -7.59
N ASN A 23 8.28 -5.05 -7.94
CA ASN A 23 9.46 -5.84 -7.55
C ASN A 23 9.61 -5.91 -6.03
N ARG A 24 9.42 -4.78 -5.33
CA ARG A 24 9.47 -4.75 -3.87
C ARG A 24 8.31 -5.49 -3.23
N ALA A 25 7.11 -5.38 -3.81
CA ALA A 25 5.95 -6.15 -3.37
C ALA A 25 6.18 -7.66 -3.52
N TRP A 26 6.86 -8.09 -4.58
CA TRP A 26 7.22 -9.49 -4.80
C TRP A 26 8.17 -10.01 -3.72
N GLU A 27 9.20 -9.24 -3.36
CA GLU A 27 10.11 -9.61 -2.27
C GLU A 27 9.41 -9.62 -0.90
N ILE A 28 8.46 -8.70 -0.67
CA ILE A 28 7.60 -8.75 0.53
C ILE A 28 6.80 -10.05 0.51
N ALA A 29 6.05 -10.34 -0.55
CA ALA A 29 5.22 -11.55 -0.65
C ALA A 29 6.02 -12.84 -0.39
N LYS A 30 7.24 -12.94 -0.95
CA LYS A 30 8.14 -14.09 -0.71
C LYS A 30 8.60 -14.22 0.73
N SER A 31 8.71 -13.12 1.47
CA SER A 31 9.15 -13.14 2.87
C SER A 31 8.09 -13.67 3.83
N TYR A 32 6.81 -13.64 3.45
CA TYR A 32 5.68 -14.15 4.24
C TYR A 32 5.19 -15.49 3.69
N LYS A 33 5.72 -16.58 4.24
CA LYS A 33 5.46 -17.95 3.77
C LYS A 33 4.00 -18.41 3.90
N ASP A 34 3.23 -17.78 4.77
CA ASP A 34 1.85 -18.18 5.06
C ASP A 34 0.82 -17.49 4.15
N ASN A 35 1.25 -16.79 3.09
CA ASN A 35 0.39 -15.97 2.21
C ASN A 35 -0.54 -15.02 2.98
N SER A 36 -0.08 -14.54 4.14
CA SER A 36 -0.88 -13.67 5.01
C SER A 36 -1.26 -12.35 4.36
N PHE A 37 -0.56 -11.96 3.30
CA PHE A 37 -0.81 -10.74 2.54
C PHE A 37 -1.05 -11.06 1.07
N SER A 38 -2.05 -10.40 0.48
CA SER A 38 -2.24 -10.41 -0.97
C SER A 38 -1.13 -9.59 -1.64
N PHE A 39 -0.97 -9.76 -2.96
CA PHE A 39 -0.06 -8.93 -3.73
C PHE A 39 -0.48 -7.45 -3.73
N THR A 40 -1.77 -7.16 -3.63
CA THR A 40 -2.31 -5.80 -3.50
C THR A 40 -1.91 -5.16 -2.16
N ASP A 41 -1.90 -5.92 -1.06
CA ASP A 41 -1.39 -5.43 0.23
C ASP A 41 0.11 -5.12 0.12
N CYS A 42 0.89 -6.04 -0.48
CA CYS A 42 2.33 -5.89 -0.66
C CYS A 42 2.71 -4.67 -1.51
N THR A 43 1.97 -4.41 -2.60
CA THR A 43 2.15 -3.21 -3.44
C THR A 43 1.76 -1.94 -2.69
N SER A 44 0.70 -1.98 -1.88
CA SER A 44 0.33 -0.86 -1.02
C SER A 44 1.40 -0.54 0.02
N PHE A 45 2.00 -1.56 0.66
CA PHE A 45 3.14 -1.39 1.57
C PHE A 45 4.36 -0.82 0.86
N SER A 46 4.64 -1.29 -0.37
CA SER A 46 5.75 -0.78 -1.17
C SER A 46 5.59 0.70 -1.49
N ILE A 47 4.41 1.11 -1.98
CA ILE A 47 4.13 2.52 -2.31
C ILE A 47 4.26 3.38 -1.06
N CYS A 48 3.66 2.97 0.06
CA CYS A 48 3.76 3.74 1.31
C CYS A 48 5.22 3.86 1.77
N GLY A 49 6.01 2.79 1.66
CA GLY A 49 7.44 2.80 1.96
C GLY A 49 8.24 3.72 1.05
N ARG A 50 7.98 3.72 -0.27
CA ARG A 50 8.64 4.60 -1.25
C ARG A 50 8.30 6.07 -1.03
N LEU A 51 7.05 6.38 -0.72
CA LEU A 51 6.56 7.74 -0.49
C LEU A 51 6.81 8.26 0.94
N GLY A 52 7.36 7.42 1.83
CA GLY A 52 7.60 7.79 3.23
C GLY A 52 6.31 7.97 4.06
N ILE A 53 5.20 7.38 3.61
CA ILE A 53 3.91 7.42 4.30
C ILE A 53 3.98 6.53 5.54
N LYS A 54 3.63 7.09 6.70
CA LYS A 54 3.66 6.39 8.00
C LYS A 54 2.28 6.20 8.60
N ASP A 55 1.36 7.12 8.36
CA ASP A 55 -0.04 7.02 8.78
C ASP A 55 -0.88 6.49 7.62
N VAL A 56 -1.68 5.45 7.86
CA VAL A 56 -2.52 4.79 6.85
C VAL A 56 -3.93 4.65 7.39
N PHE A 57 -4.93 4.96 6.56
CA PHE A 57 -6.31 4.62 6.85
C PHE A 57 -6.72 3.42 5.98
N ALA A 58 -7.00 2.29 6.63
CA ALA A 58 -7.39 1.04 5.99
C ALA A 58 -8.36 0.29 6.90
N PHE A 59 -9.32 -0.41 6.30
CA PHE A 59 -10.33 -1.18 7.04
C PHE A 59 -9.85 -2.61 7.38
N ASP A 60 -8.87 -3.13 6.65
CA ASP A 60 -8.28 -4.43 6.93
C ASP A 60 -7.22 -4.36 8.04
N GLU A 61 -6.91 -5.53 8.60
CA GLU A 61 -5.89 -5.67 9.63
C GLU A 61 -4.47 -5.86 9.03
N HIS A 62 -4.32 -5.92 7.71
CA HIS A 62 -3.03 -6.28 7.09
C HIS A 62 -1.96 -5.20 7.33
N PHE A 63 -2.34 -3.93 7.28
CA PHE A 63 -1.42 -2.83 7.64
C PHE A 63 -0.96 -2.91 9.10
N LYS A 64 -1.85 -3.33 10.01
CA LYS A 64 -1.53 -3.54 11.42
C LYS A 64 -0.62 -4.76 11.61
N GLN A 65 -0.92 -5.86 10.92
CA GLN A 65 -0.12 -7.09 10.94
C GLN A 65 1.29 -6.89 10.36
N TYR A 66 1.42 -6.09 9.29
CA TYR A 66 2.72 -5.76 8.72
C TYR A 66 3.59 -4.94 9.69
N GLY A 67 2.95 -4.16 10.59
CA GLY A 67 3.60 -3.58 11.76
C GLY A 67 4.55 -2.42 11.49
N LYS A 68 4.58 -1.88 10.26
CA LYS A 68 5.45 -0.74 9.87
C LYS A 68 4.72 0.59 9.74
N PHE A 69 3.40 0.60 9.92
CA PHE A 69 2.55 1.77 9.73
C PHE A 69 1.68 2.03 10.96
N LYS A 70 1.38 3.30 11.21
CA LYS A 70 0.35 3.71 12.16
C LYS A 70 -0.99 3.69 11.44
N VAL A 71 -1.87 2.77 11.84
CA VAL A 71 -3.21 2.69 11.27
C VAL A 71 -4.14 3.65 11.99
N LEU A 72 -4.75 4.55 11.23
CA LEU A 72 -5.72 5.52 11.70
C LEU A 72 -7.10 4.86 11.88
N PRO A 73 -7.91 5.34 12.85
CA PRO A 73 -9.26 4.84 13.08
C PRO A 73 -10.19 5.16 11.90
#